data_AF-A0A8S0XJH2-F1
#
_entry.id   AF-A0A8S0XJH2-F1
#
_cell.length_a   1.000
_cell.length_b   1.000
_cell.length_c   1.000
_cell.angle_alpha   90.00
_cell.angle_beta   90.00
_cell.angle_gamma   90.00
#
_symmetry.space_group_name_H-M   'P 1'
#
loop_
_entity.id
_entity.type
_entity.pdbx_description
1 polymer ?
#
loop_
_entity_poly.entity_id
_entity_poly.type
_entity_poly.pdbx_seq_one_letter_code
_entity_poly.pdbx_strand_id
1 'polypeptide(L)' 'MFWLHLDNENLILAYLLGRIRHGFIQILPVDKVKIEISTYDSTCDV' A
#
# COMPACT_ATOMS: atom_id res chain seq x y z
N MET A 1 6.18 5.53 3.34
CA MET A 1 6.67 4.46 2.46
C MET A 1 6.55 3.20 3.29
N PHE A 2 5.73 2.26 2.83
CA PHE A 2 5.36 1.06 3.58
C PHE A 2 5.53 -0.15 2.68
N TRP A 3 6.07 -1.22 3.24
CA TRP A 3 6.07 -2.52 2.61
C TRP A 3 4.76 -3.20 2.96
N LEU A 4 3.98 -3.54 1.95
CA LEU A 4 2.70 -4.22 2.12
C LEU A 4 2.81 -5.62 1.55
N HIS A 5 2.28 -6.56 2.30
CA HIS A 5 2.13 -7.94 1.86
C HIS A 5 0.71 -8.09 1.31
N LEU A 6 0.60 -8.36 0.01
CA LEU A 6 -0.70 -8.70 -0.57
C LEU A 6 -1.02 -10.17 -0.27
N ASP A 7 -2.30 -10.51 -0.28
CA ASP A 7 -2.76 -11.90 -0.18
C ASP A 7 -2.23 -12.78 -1.34
N ASN A 8 -1.70 -12.17 -2.41
CA ASN A 8 -1.08 -12.83 -3.55
C ASN A 8 0.46 -13.01 -3.39
N GLU A 9 0.98 -13.02 -2.17
CA GLU A 9 2.40 -13.19 -1.81
C GLU A 9 3.38 -12.12 -2.32
N ASN A 10 2.88 -11.11 -3.04
CA ASN A 10 3.69 -10.01 -3.55
C ASN A 10 3.94 -8.94 -2.48
N LEU A 11 5.22 -8.57 -2.34
CA LEU A 11 5.66 -7.42 -1.55
C LEU A 11 5.65 -6.17 -2.43
N ILE A 12 4.79 -5.21 -2.13
CA ILE A 12 4.69 -3.96 -2.88
C ILE A 12 5.10 -2.78 -2.00
N LEU A 13 5.80 -1.83 -2.61
CA LEU A 13 6.12 -0.56 -1.98
C LEU A 13 4.94 0.41 -2.17
N ALA A 14 4.29 0.80 -1.07
CA ALA A 14 3.17 1.71 -1.11
C ALA A 14 3.48 3.06 -0.45
N TYR A 15 2.82 4.11 -0.97
CA TYR A 15 2.86 5.45 -0.41
C TYR A 15 1.53 5.79 0.25
N LEU A 16 1.60 6.46 1.40
CA LEU A 16 0.44 7.06 2.02
C LEU A 16 -0.15 8.12 1.10
N LEU A 17 -1.43 7.99 0.81
CA LEU A 17 -2.23 9.05 0.20
C LEU A 17 -2.06 10.35 0.99
N GLY A 18 -1.93 11.49 0.30
CA GLY A 18 -1.78 12.80 0.95
C GLY A 18 -2.92 13.13 1.92
N ARG A 19 -4.13 12.63 1.63
CA ARG A 19 -5.30 12.74 2.52
C ARG A 19 -5.12 12.07 3.88
N ILE A 20 -4.44 10.93 3.92
CA ILE A 20 -4.20 10.18 5.17
C ILE A 20 -3.20 10.94 6.06
N ARG A 21 -2.21 11.60 5.46
CA ARG A 21 -1.24 12.45 6.18
C ARG A 21 -1.90 13.65 6.87
N HIS A 22 -2.93 14.23 6.26
CA HIS A 22 -3.70 15.31 6.86
C HIS A 22 -4.73 14.83 7.89
N GLY A 23 -5.19 13.59 7.78
CA GLY A 23 -6.25 13.03 8.62
C GLY A 23 -5.80 12.48 9.97
N PHE A 24 -4.51 12.54 10.31
CA PHE A 24 -3.94 11.96 11.55
C PHE A 24 -4.29 10.48 11.76
N ILE A 25 -4.51 9.73 10.68
CA ILE A 25 -4.84 8.30 10.76
C ILE A 25 -3.53 7.52 10.96
N GLN A 26 -3.45 6.79 12.07
CA GLN A 26 -2.31 5.93 12.37
C GLN A 26 -2.55 4.53 11.79
N ILE A 27 -1.67 4.10 10.89
CA ILE A 27 -1.71 2.74 10.33
C ILE A 27 -0.87 1.83 11.22
N LEU A 28 -1.49 0.76 11.71
CA LEU A 28 -0.82 -0.30 12.45
C LEU A 28 -0.55 -1.49 11.51
N PRO A 29 0.52 -2.27 11.73
CA PRO A 29 0.90 -3.36 10.83
C PRO A 29 -0.10 -4.52 10.78
N VAL A 30 -1.05 -4.59 11.72
CA VAL A 30 -2.12 -5.60 11.77
C VAL A 30 -3.35 -5.19 10.93
N ASP A 31 -3.38 -3.93 10.48
CA ASP A 31 -4.59 -3.35 9.91
C ASP A 31 -4.75 -3.68 8.43
N LYS A 32 -5.98 -3.94 8.01
CA LYS A 32 -6.30 -4.24 6.60
C LYS A 32 -6.58 -2.94 5.86
N VAL A 33 -5.68 -2.56 4.96
CA VAL A 33 -5.77 -1.31 4.20
C VAL A 33 -6.17 -1.62 2.76
N LYS A 34 -7.16 -0.87 2.24
CA LYS A 34 -7.50 -0.91 0.81
C LYS A 34 -6.47 -0.09 0.04
N ILE A 35 -5.87 -0.72 -0.97
CA ILE A 35 -4.85 -0.12 -1.83
C ILE A 35 -5.44 0.00 -3.24
N GLU A 36 -5.17 1.11 -3.92
CA GLU A 36 -5.43 1.25 -5.35
C GLU A 36 -4.12 1.08 -6.09
N ILE A 37 -4.06 0.09 -6.98
CA ILE A 37 -2.88 -0.20 -7.80
C ILE A 37 -3.16 0.35 -9.19
N SER A 38 -2.27 1.21 -9.67
CA SER A 38 -2.30 1.65 -11.07
C SER A 38 -1.88 0.49 -11.96
N THR A 39 -2.59 0.26 -13.07
CA THR A 39 -2.29 -0.79 -14.05
C THR A 39 -0.86 -0.72 -14.61
N TYR A 40 -0.20 0.43 -14.47
CA TYR A 40 1.15 0.69 -14.96
C TYR A 40 2.26 0.44 -13.92
N ASP A 41 1.89 0.23 -12.65
CA ASP A 41 2.83 0.11 -11.52
C ASP A 41 2.94 -1.33 -11.00
N SER A 42 2.56 -2.32 -11.84
CA SER A 42 2.93 -3.72 -11.64
C SER A 42 4.46 -3.81 -11.73
N THR A 43 5.17 -3.50 -10.66
CA THR A 43 6.62 -3.36 -10.69
C THR A 43 7.34 -4.68 -11.00
N CYS A 44 6.64 -5.82 -11.03
CA CYS A 44 7.16 -7.09 -11.56
C CYS A 44 5.99 -7.97 -12.06
N ASP A 45 5.63 -7.85 -13.34
CA ASP A 45 5.15 -9.00 -14.14
C ASP A 45 6.39 -9.61 -14.82
N VAL A 46 7.21 -10.34 -14.07
CA VAL A 46 8.22 -11.31 -14.55
C VAL A 46 8.47 -12.40 -13.52
#